data_AF-A0A6M0EWL2-F1
#
_entry.id   AF-A0A6M0EWL2-F1
#
_cell.length_a   1.000
_cell.length_b   1.000
_cell.length_c   1.000
_cell.angle_alpha   90.00
_cell.angle_beta   90.00
_cell.angle_gamma   90.00
#
_symmetry.space_group_name_H-M   'P 1'
#
loop_
_entity.id
_entity.type
_entity.pdbx_description
1 polymer ?
#
loop_
_entity_poly.entity_id
_entity_poly.type
_entity_poly.pdbx_seq_one_letter_code
_entity_poly.pdbx_strand_id
1 'polypeptide(L)'
;MSFGSRFLQLLPVPILLSSIINLGIPQHTLAQTLKTPEPCSEPLEVELMAPGATLPTQREIITANTIRQTQSQTGIKYPSLWWAQEQFNQFFGGKLINNWIVYPKHKRLDLIVNLQIWVILDYIERYSLVDKFGTIARNYKYNVRVFNQQADILATYTCDYTKDTPVCEFRGCELFGEDSLQLPRR
;
A
#
# COMPACT_ATOMS: atom_id res chain seq x y z
N MET A 1 -22.90 -3.23 89.84
CA MET A 1 -21.96 -3.72 90.86
C MET A 1 -21.01 -4.72 90.18
N SER A 2 -19.74 -4.32 90.04
CA SER A 2 -18.55 -5.05 90.55
C SER A 2 -18.12 -6.26 89.69
N PHE A 3 -17.17 -6.10 88.76
CA PHE A 3 -15.70 -6.15 88.88
C PHE A 3 -15.10 -7.56 88.84
N GLY A 4 -14.12 -7.71 87.93
CA GLY A 4 -13.06 -8.73 87.97
C GLY A 4 -13.26 -9.89 86.99
N SER A 5 -12.27 -10.40 86.29
CA SER A 5 -10.87 -10.00 86.11
C SER A 5 -10.35 -10.74 84.88
N ARG A 6 -9.41 -10.13 84.16
CA ARG A 6 -8.65 -10.72 83.06
C ARG A 6 -7.78 -11.87 83.59
N PHE A 7 -7.51 -12.91 82.80
CA PHE A 7 -6.13 -13.37 82.63
C PHE A 7 -5.92 -14.12 81.31
N LEU A 8 -4.86 -13.69 80.63
CA LEU A 8 -4.37 -14.12 79.32
C LEU A 8 -3.88 -15.57 79.33
N GLN A 9 -4.19 -16.31 78.27
CA GLN A 9 -3.24 -17.27 77.70
C GLN A 9 -3.30 -17.20 76.16
N LEU A 10 -2.24 -16.58 75.61
CA LEU A 10 -1.86 -16.57 74.20
C LEU A 10 -1.19 -17.90 73.85
N LEU A 11 -1.60 -18.56 72.78
CA LEU A 11 -0.72 -19.40 71.94
C LEU A 11 -1.27 -19.46 70.48
N PRO A 12 -0.40 -19.68 69.48
CA PRO A 12 -0.46 -18.97 68.20
C PRO A 12 -1.27 -19.69 67.12
N VAL A 13 -1.97 -18.89 66.30
CA VAL A 13 -2.59 -19.32 65.05
C VAL A 13 -1.52 -19.33 63.95
N PRO A 14 -1.25 -20.44 63.26
CA PRO A 14 -0.46 -20.39 62.04
C PRO A 14 -1.39 -19.89 60.91
N ILE A 15 -1.25 -18.62 60.56
CA ILE A 15 -1.91 -18.03 59.38
C ILE A 15 -1.15 -18.53 58.15
N LEU A 16 -1.69 -19.55 57.47
CA LEU A 16 -1.28 -19.88 56.11
C LEU A 16 -1.84 -18.81 55.16
N LEU A 17 -1.03 -17.78 54.89
CA LEU A 17 -1.27 -16.82 53.81
C LEU A 17 -0.99 -17.52 52.47
N SER A 18 -2.01 -18.13 51.88
CA SER A 18 -1.99 -18.52 50.47
C SER A 18 -2.20 -17.27 49.61
N SER A 19 -1.11 -16.57 49.27
CA SER A 19 -1.12 -15.54 48.25
C SER A 19 -1.40 -16.18 46.88
N ILE A 20 -2.65 -16.14 46.44
CA ILE A 20 -3.01 -16.46 45.05
C ILE A 20 -2.55 -15.27 44.21
N ILE A 21 -1.35 -15.37 43.63
CA ILE A 21 -0.88 -14.43 42.61
C ILE A 21 -1.69 -14.74 41.35
N ASN A 22 -2.81 -14.05 41.17
CA ASN A 22 -3.45 -13.96 39.86
C ASN A 22 -2.51 -13.16 38.93
N LEU A 23 -1.59 -13.85 38.27
CA LEU A 23 -1.00 -13.34 37.04
C LEU A 23 -2.14 -13.26 36.02
N GLY A 24 -2.80 -12.11 35.96
CA GLY A 24 -3.67 -11.75 34.84
C GLY A 24 -2.81 -11.70 33.59
N ILE A 25 -2.74 -12.81 32.87
CA ILE A 25 -2.16 -12.84 31.53
C ILE A 25 -3.03 -11.89 30.69
N PRO A 26 -2.49 -10.80 30.14
CA PRO A 26 -3.27 -9.94 29.26
C PRO A 26 -3.74 -10.81 28.10
N GLN A 27 -5.05 -10.94 27.94
CA GLN A 27 -5.62 -11.55 26.74
C GLN A 27 -5.26 -10.63 25.58
N HIS A 28 -4.21 -10.98 24.86
CA HIS A 28 -3.90 -10.37 23.58
C HIS A 28 -5.05 -10.71 22.62
N THR A 29 -5.98 -9.77 22.44
CA THR A 29 -6.93 -9.82 21.34
C THR A 29 -6.15 -9.80 20.04
N LEU A 30 -6.12 -10.93 19.33
CA LEU A 30 -5.72 -10.94 17.93
C LEU A 30 -6.75 -10.13 17.15
N ALA A 31 -6.33 -9.02 16.57
CA ALA A 31 -7.12 -8.29 15.59
C ALA A 31 -7.39 -9.24 14.42
N GLN A 32 -8.66 -9.48 14.12
CA GLN A 32 -9.04 -10.19 12.90
C GLN A 32 -8.84 -9.22 11.74
N THR A 33 -7.74 -9.38 11.01
CA THR A 33 -7.52 -8.65 9.76
C THR A 33 -8.54 -9.18 8.75
N LEU A 34 -9.56 -8.37 8.43
CA LEU A 34 -10.31 -8.51 7.19
C LEU A 34 -9.27 -8.64 6.07
N LYS A 35 -9.29 -9.75 5.31
CA LYS A 35 -8.36 -9.98 4.19
C LYS A 35 -8.62 -8.94 3.09
N THR A 36 -8.15 -7.72 3.30
CA THR A 36 -7.88 -6.79 2.20
C THR A 36 -6.82 -7.47 1.34
N PRO A 37 -7.05 -7.67 0.04
CA PRO A 37 -6.06 -8.27 -0.83
C PRO A 37 -4.75 -7.50 -0.72
N GLU A 38 -3.65 -8.23 -0.50
CA GLU A 38 -2.34 -7.64 -0.32
C GLU A 38 -1.96 -6.89 -1.60
N PRO A 39 -1.54 -5.61 -1.53
CA PRO A 39 -1.29 -4.78 -2.72
C PRO A 39 -0.37 -5.42 -3.77
N CYS A 40 0.59 -6.23 -3.32
CA CYS A 40 1.56 -6.92 -4.18
C CYS A 40 1.06 -8.27 -4.74
N SER A 41 -0.18 -8.69 -4.51
CA SER A 41 -0.65 -10.05 -4.82
C SER A 41 -1.58 -10.17 -6.03
N GLU A 42 -2.13 -9.06 -6.52
CA GLU A 42 -3.09 -9.10 -7.63
C GLU A 42 -2.37 -8.99 -9.00
N PRO A 43 -2.61 -9.93 -9.95
CA PRO A 43 -1.90 -9.97 -11.23
C PRO A 43 -2.32 -8.84 -12.20
N LEU A 44 -1.48 -8.57 -13.20
CA LEU A 44 -1.75 -7.63 -14.29
C LEU A 44 -2.58 -8.29 -15.40
N GLU A 45 -3.53 -7.55 -15.98
CA GLU A 45 -4.30 -7.99 -17.15
C GLU A 45 -3.49 -7.77 -18.46
N VAL A 46 -2.50 -8.63 -18.71
CA VAL A 46 -1.53 -8.52 -19.82
C VAL A 46 -2.18 -8.43 -21.20
N GLU A 47 -3.33 -9.08 -21.38
CA GLU A 47 -4.09 -9.11 -22.63
C GLU A 47 -4.49 -7.71 -23.12
N LEU A 48 -4.64 -6.75 -22.21
CA LEU A 48 -5.01 -5.37 -22.51
C LEU A 48 -3.85 -4.55 -23.11
N MET A 49 -2.63 -5.09 -23.06
CA MET A 49 -1.43 -4.45 -23.60
C MET A 49 -1.15 -4.82 -25.07
N ALA A 50 -1.84 -5.83 -25.61
CA ALA A 50 -1.61 -6.29 -26.98
C ALA A 50 -2.07 -5.23 -28.01
N PRO A 51 -1.31 -5.00 -29.10
CA PRO A 51 -1.77 -4.15 -30.19
C PRO A 51 -3.10 -4.67 -30.77
N GLY A 52 -4.15 -3.85 -30.76
CA GLY A 52 -5.48 -4.24 -31.22
C GLY A 52 -6.32 -5.05 -30.21
N ALA A 53 -5.92 -5.08 -28.94
CA ALA A 53 -6.72 -5.71 -27.88
C ALA A 53 -8.17 -5.18 -27.88
N THR A 54 -9.13 -6.09 -27.90
CA THR A 54 -10.55 -5.74 -27.78
C THR A 54 -10.82 -5.38 -26.33
N LEU A 55 -10.89 -4.09 -26.02
CA LEU A 55 -11.20 -3.66 -24.66
C LEU A 55 -12.64 -4.08 -24.32
N PRO A 56 -12.86 -4.76 -23.18
CA PRO A 56 -14.21 -5.11 -22.77
C PRO A 56 -15.01 -3.82 -22.52
N THR A 57 -15.96 -3.54 -23.41
CA THR A 57 -16.78 -2.31 -23.42
C THR A 57 -17.52 -2.08 -22.11
N GLN A 58 -17.83 -3.16 -21.37
CA GLN A 58 -18.49 -3.12 -20.07
C GLN A 58 -17.61 -2.63 -18.91
N ARG A 59 -16.27 -2.62 -19.05
CA ARG A 59 -15.36 -2.30 -17.94
C ARG A 59 -14.79 -0.87 -17.98
N GLU A 60 -15.03 -0.12 -19.06
CA GLU A 60 -14.52 1.25 -19.26
C GLU A 60 -13.01 1.37 -19.00
N ILE A 61 -12.23 0.39 -19.48
CA ILE A 61 -10.77 0.39 -19.32
C ILE A 61 -10.16 1.46 -20.22
N ILE A 62 -9.26 2.27 -19.67
CA ILE A 62 -8.54 3.31 -20.41
C ILE A 62 -7.07 2.94 -20.48
N THR A 63 -6.49 2.98 -21.68
CA THR A 63 -5.07 2.73 -21.93
C THR A 63 -4.43 3.95 -22.59
N ALA A 64 -3.08 3.98 -22.66
CA ALA A 64 -2.33 4.99 -23.44
C ALA A 64 -2.82 5.15 -24.90
N ASN A 65 -3.48 4.14 -25.48
CA ASN A 65 -3.90 4.14 -26.87
C ASN A 65 -5.39 4.50 -27.09
N THR A 66 -6.24 4.42 -26.06
CA THR A 66 -7.72 4.57 -26.19
C THR A 66 -8.31 5.82 -25.56
N ILE A 67 -7.43 6.68 -25.05
CA ILE A 67 -7.71 7.96 -24.36
C ILE A 67 -8.65 8.93 -25.09
N ARG A 68 -8.66 8.96 -26.43
CA ARG A 68 -9.39 10.00 -27.19
C ARG A 68 -10.93 9.92 -27.02
N GLN A 69 -11.46 8.87 -26.39
CA GLN A 69 -12.90 8.58 -26.37
C GLN A 69 -13.56 8.65 -24.98
N THR A 70 -12.81 8.71 -23.88
CA THR A 70 -13.34 8.48 -22.50
C THR A 70 -13.25 9.70 -21.56
N GLN A 71 -13.11 10.90 -22.12
CA GLN A 71 -12.84 12.16 -21.42
C GLN A 71 -13.92 12.59 -20.40
N SER A 72 -15.13 12.04 -20.45
CA SER A 72 -16.29 12.51 -19.68
C SER A 72 -16.67 11.59 -18.49
N GLN A 73 -16.38 10.28 -18.56
CA GLN A 73 -16.96 9.32 -17.61
C GLN A 73 -16.15 9.08 -16.32
N THR A 74 -14.82 9.25 -16.31
CA THR A 74 -13.98 8.65 -15.24
C THR A 74 -13.48 9.62 -14.17
N GLY A 75 -13.70 10.93 -14.34
CA GLY A 75 -13.30 11.98 -13.41
C GLY A 75 -11.79 12.28 -13.39
N ILE A 76 -10.94 11.38 -13.87
CA ILE A 76 -9.50 11.63 -14.06
C ILE A 76 -9.35 12.58 -15.25
N LYS A 77 -8.94 13.83 -14.97
CA LYS A 77 -8.68 14.79 -16.05
C LYS A 77 -7.36 14.40 -16.71
N TYR A 78 -7.47 14.01 -17.98
CA TYR A 78 -6.39 13.62 -18.89
C TYR A 78 -5.08 14.41 -18.77
N PRO A 79 -5.08 15.75 -18.54
CA PRO A 79 -3.84 16.48 -18.37
C PRO A 79 -2.98 15.89 -17.25
N SER A 80 -3.54 15.44 -16.13
CA SER A 80 -2.74 15.08 -14.96
C SER A 80 -1.87 13.83 -15.14
N LEU A 81 -2.40 12.74 -15.73
CA LEU A 81 -1.63 11.50 -15.97
C LEU A 81 -0.72 11.61 -17.19
N TRP A 82 -1.18 12.24 -18.27
CA TRP A 82 -0.33 12.51 -19.43
C TRP A 82 0.82 13.44 -19.04
N TRP A 83 0.56 14.52 -18.29
CA TRP A 83 1.62 15.38 -17.75
C TRP A 83 2.54 14.65 -16.77
N ALA A 84 2.02 13.73 -15.93
CA ALA A 84 2.88 12.92 -15.06
C ALA A 84 3.92 12.15 -15.88
N GLN A 85 3.45 11.47 -16.93
CA GLN A 85 4.30 10.76 -17.87
C GLN A 85 5.28 11.70 -18.57
N GLU A 86 4.84 12.84 -19.12
CA GLU A 86 5.72 13.82 -19.76
C GLU A 86 6.81 14.34 -18.81
N GLN A 87 6.47 14.62 -17.56
CA GLN A 87 7.41 15.13 -16.57
C GLN A 87 8.47 14.08 -16.18
N PHE A 88 8.15 12.79 -16.16
CA PHE A 88 9.14 11.73 -15.92
C PHE A 88 9.91 11.33 -17.18
N ASN A 89 9.28 11.45 -18.34
CA ASN A 89 9.92 11.25 -19.63
C ASN A 89 11.13 12.19 -19.81
N GLN A 90 11.10 13.38 -19.21
CA GLN A 90 12.24 14.32 -19.25
C GLN A 90 13.51 13.81 -18.55
N PHE A 91 13.40 12.96 -17.51
CA PHE A 91 14.56 12.50 -16.74
C PHE A 91 15.20 11.22 -17.30
N PHE A 92 14.46 10.40 -18.03
CA PHE A 92 14.93 9.10 -18.56
C PHE A 92 14.76 8.94 -20.09
N GLY A 93 14.83 10.06 -20.81
CA GLY A 93 14.73 10.09 -22.27
C GLY A 93 13.41 9.54 -22.82
N GLY A 94 12.35 9.56 -22.01
CA GLY A 94 11.00 9.12 -22.38
C GLY A 94 10.78 7.62 -22.40
N LYS A 95 11.73 6.82 -21.91
CA LYS A 95 11.72 5.35 -22.09
C LYS A 95 11.38 4.54 -20.85
N LEU A 96 11.29 5.19 -19.68
CA LEU A 96 11.02 4.49 -18.43
C LEU A 96 9.57 3.96 -18.38
N ILE A 97 8.59 4.76 -18.78
CA ILE A 97 7.18 4.34 -18.77
C ILE A 97 6.80 3.89 -20.17
N ASN A 98 6.54 2.60 -20.34
CA ASN A 98 6.14 2.01 -21.61
C ASN A 98 4.65 2.21 -21.88
N ASN A 99 3.81 2.03 -20.86
CA ASN A 99 2.36 2.08 -20.99
C ASN A 99 1.70 2.30 -19.61
N TRP A 100 0.39 2.50 -19.60
CA TRP A 100 -0.42 2.52 -18.39
C TRP A 100 -1.86 2.11 -18.68
N ILE A 101 -2.53 1.58 -17.66
CA ILE A 101 -3.92 1.12 -17.72
C ILE A 101 -4.68 1.67 -16.52
N VAL A 102 -5.81 2.31 -16.75
CA VAL A 102 -6.73 2.78 -15.72
C VAL A 102 -7.94 1.87 -15.68
N TYR A 103 -8.31 1.44 -14.47
CA TYR A 103 -9.50 0.66 -14.15
C TYR A 103 -10.44 1.49 -13.28
N PRO A 104 -11.41 2.22 -13.87
CA PRO A 104 -12.27 3.14 -13.12
C PRO A 104 -13.14 2.47 -12.07
N LYS A 105 -13.61 1.25 -12.35
CA LYS A 105 -14.43 0.45 -11.42
C LYS A 105 -13.64 0.03 -10.18
N HIS A 106 -12.38 -0.32 -10.36
CA HIS A 106 -11.48 -0.78 -9.29
C HIS A 106 -10.73 0.38 -8.62
N LYS A 107 -10.87 1.61 -9.13
CA LYS A 107 -10.11 2.78 -8.70
C LYS A 107 -8.61 2.48 -8.66
N ARG A 108 -8.10 1.98 -9.79
CA ARG A 108 -6.72 1.50 -9.93
C ARG A 108 -6.06 2.01 -11.19
N LEU A 109 -4.79 2.38 -11.08
CA LEU A 109 -3.89 2.73 -12.17
C LEU A 109 -2.71 1.75 -12.16
N ASP A 110 -2.51 1.03 -13.25
CA ASP A 110 -1.35 0.18 -13.44
C ASP A 110 -0.38 0.88 -14.39
N LEU A 111 0.84 1.14 -13.92
CA LEU A 111 1.95 1.66 -14.71
C LEU A 111 2.79 0.49 -15.20
N ILE A 112 3.20 0.55 -16.46
CA ILE A 112 4.10 -0.43 -17.07
C ILE A 112 5.40 0.27 -17.36
N VAL A 113 6.46 -0.15 -16.70
CA VAL A 113 7.81 0.41 -16.86
C VAL A 113 8.72 -0.50 -17.68
N ASN A 114 9.78 0.08 -18.21
CA ASN A 114 10.88 -0.63 -18.82
C ASN A 114 11.80 -1.18 -17.72
N LEU A 115 11.84 -2.50 -17.55
CA LEU A 115 12.64 -3.14 -16.50
C LEU A 115 14.11 -2.77 -16.57
N GLN A 116 14.68 -2.65 -17.78
CA GLN A 116 16.10 -2.35 -17.98
C GLN A 116 16.48 -0.98 -17.41
N ILE A 117 15.56 -0.01 -17.47
CA ILE A 117 15.76 1.32 -16.90
C ILE A 117 15.36 1.32 -15.43
N TRP A 118 14.31 0.59 -15.06
CA TRP A 118 13.85 0.52 -13.67
C TRP A 118 14.92 -0.02 -12.70
N VAL A 119 15.63 -1.10 -13.07
CA VAL A 119 16.62 -1.74 -12.18
C VAL A 119 17.86 -0.88 -11.93
N ILE A 120 18.15 0.09 -12.80
CA ILE A 120 19.27 1.03 -12.60
C ILE A 120 18.88 2.23 -11.74
N LEU A 121 17.57 2.47 -11.54
CA LEU A 121 17.12 3.52 -10.63
C LEU A 121 17.48 3.16 -9.19
N ASP A 122 17.90 4.16 -8.42
CA ASP A 122 18.05 3.99 -6.98
C ASP A 122 16.67 3.98 -6.27
N TYR A 123 16.69 3.69 -4.96
CA TYR A 123 15.48 3.65 -4.16
C TYR A 123 14.69 4.97 -4.20
N ILE A 124 15.39 6.12 -4.14
CA ILE A 124 14.77 7.44 -4.11
C ILE A 124 14.12 7.77 -5.46
N GLU A 125 14.76 7.39 -6.56
CA GLU A 125 14.22 7.56 -7.91
C GLU A 125 12.96 6.70 -8.13
N ARG A 126 12.99 5.42 -7.70
CA ARG A 126 11.81 4.54 -7.75
C ARG A 126 10.68 5.08 -6.89
N TYR A 127 10.99 5.46 -5.65
CA TYR A 127 10.02 6.08 -4.74
C TYR A 127 9.41 7.34 -5.35
N SER A 128 10.24 8.25 -5.87
CA SER A 128 9.81 9.52 -6.47
C SER A 128 8.87 9.32 -7.66
N LEU A 129 9.16 8.34 -8.53
CA LEU A 129 8.26 7.96 -9.62
C LEU A 129 6.89 7.58 -9.08
N VAL A 130 6.88 6.63 -8.15
CA VAL A 130 5.64 6.04 -7.64
C VAL A 130 4.85 7.03 -6.78
N ASP A 131 5.51 7.84 -5.97
CA ASP A 131 4.88 8.86 -5.13
C ASP A 131 4.24 9.98 -5.97
N LYS A 132 4.90 10.44 -7.04
CA LYS A 132 4.32 11.48 -7.90
C LYS A 132 3.10 10.98 -8.67
N PHE A 133 3.14 9.76 -9.22
CA PHE A 133 1.95 9.14 -9.81
C PHE A 133 0.87 8.86 -8.76
N GLY A 134 1.27 8.38 -7.58
CA GLY A 134 0.41 8.13 -6.43
C GLY A 134 -0.34 9.37 -5.97
N THR A 135 0.36 10.50 -5.85
CA THR A 135 -0.21 11.80 -5.48
C THR A 135 -1.25 12.28 -6.51
N ILE A 136 -0.95 12.10 -7.80
CA ILE A 136 -1.89 12.46 -8.87
C ILE A 136 -3.13 11.55 -8.81
N ALA A 137 -2.93 10.23 -8.71
CA ALA A 137 -4.00 9.24 -8.62
C ALA A 137 -4.87 9.42 -7.37
N ARG A 138 -4.26 9.80 -6.23
CA ARG A 138 -4.93 10.07 -4.97
C ARG A 138 -6.00 11.16 -5.08
N ASN A 139 -5.78 12.19 -5.88
CA ASN A 139 -6.76 13.26 -6.12
C ASN A 139 -8.08 12.73 -6.74
N TYR A 140 -8.02 11.54 -7.35
CA TYR A 140 -9.16 10.87 -7.95
C TYR A 140 -9.62 9.64 -7.16
N LYS A 141 -8.99 9.38 -5.98
CA LYS A 141 -9.17 8.20 -5.14
C LYS A 141 -8.73 6.89 -5.79
N TYR A 142 -7.63 6.92 -6.57
CA TYR A 142 -7.07 5.73 -7.21
C TYR A 142 -5.78 5.27 -6.54
N ASN A 143 -5.63 3.95 -6.39
CA ASN A 143 -4.37 3.31 -6.04
C ASN A 143 -3.50 3.12 -7.29
N VAL A 144 -2.17 3.07 -7.12
CA VAL A 144 -1.21 2.84 -8.20
C VAL A 144 -0.47 1.53 -7.98
N ARG A 145 -0.25 0.79 -9.07
CA ARG A 145 0.66 -0.37 -9.11
C ARG A 145 1.65 -0.16 -10.24
N VAL A 146 2.86 -0.68 -10.08
CA VAL A 146 3.91 -0.63 -11.09
C VAL A 146 4.27 -2.05 -11.46
N PHE A 147 4.33 -2.31 -12.76
CA PHE A 147 4.68 -3.58 -13.34
C PHE A 147 5.81 -3.43 -14.36
N ASN A 148 6.60 -4.49 -14.55
CA ASN A 148 7.48 -4.59 -15.71
C ASN A 148 6.71 -5.10 -16.96
N GLN A 149 7.41 -5.22 -18.08
CA GLN A 149 6.84 -5.75 -19.33
C GLN A 149 6.47 -7.24 -19.24
N GLN A 150 6.99 -7.97 -18.25
CA GLN A 150 6.73 -9.39 -17.97
C GLN A 150 5.57 -9.59 -16.99
N ALA A 151 4.88 -8.50 -16.58
CA ALA A 151 3.80 -8.50 -15.61
C ALA A 151 4.20 -8.82 -14.16
N ASP A 152 5.49 -8.74 -13.83
CA ASP A 152 5.95 -8.78 -12.44
C ASP A 152 5.64 -7.45 -11.77
N ILE A 153 5.06 -7.51 -10.57
CA ILE A 153 4.75 -6.34 -9.77
C ILE A 153 6.02 -5.83 -9.09
N LEU A 154 6.27 -4.54 -9.25
CA LEU A 154 7.49 -3.86 -8.82
C LEU A 154 7.25 -3.03 -7.56
N ALA A 155 6.14 -2.29 -7.54
CA ALA A 155 5.79 -1.43 -6.43
C ALA A 155 4.29 -1.09 -6.42
N THR A 156 3.81 -0.60 -5.28
CA THR A 156 2.47 -0.07 -5.12
C THR A 156 2.46 1.25 -4.36
N TYR A 157 1.49 2.10 -4.68
CA TYR A 157 1.07 3.25 -3.88
C TYR A 157 -0.40 3.07 -3.54
N THR A 158 -0.70 2.74 -2.29
CA THR A 158 -2.06 2.47 -1.83
C THR A 158 -2.49 3.44 -0.75
N CYS A 159 -3.72 3.94 -0.83
CA CYS A 159 -4.28 4.82 0.17
C CYS A 159 -5.50 4.21 0.85
N ASP A 160 -5.61 4.43 2.15
CA ASP A 160 -6.85 4.27 2.91
C ASP A 160 -7.72 5.51 2.72
N TYR A 161 -8.80 5.37 1.95
CA TYR A 161 -9.76 6.43 1.68
C TYR A 161 -10.95 6.46 2.66
N THR A 162 -10.92 5.67 3.73
CA THR A 162 -11.98 5.70 4.76
C THR A 162 -11.91 6.92 5.67
N LYS A 163 -10.80 7.67 5.60
CA LYS A 163 -10.53 8.89 6.38
C LYS A 163 -10.65 10.14 5.52
N ASP A 164 -10.99 11.27 6.13
CA ASP A 164 -11.07 12.58 5.46
C ASP A 164 -9.73 12.98 4.83
N THR A 165 -8.62 12.65 5.50
CA THR A 165 -7.27 12.74 4.95
C THR A 165 -6.77 11.33 4.66
N PRO A 166 -6.65 10.94 3.38
CA PRO A 166 -6.16 9.61 3.02
C PRO A 166 -4.74 9.36 3.57
N VAL A 167 -4.54 8.19 4.16
CA VAL A 167 -3.21 7.71 4.58
C VAL A 167 -2.69 6.82 3.47
N CYS A 168 -1.53 7.14 2.91
CA CYS A 168 -0.98 6.44 1.76
C CYS A 168 0.37 5.79 2.08
N GLU A 169 0.63 4.64 1.49
CA GLU A 169 1.85 3.84 1.68
C GLU A 169 2.44 3.51 0.30
N PHE A 170 3.74 3.81 0.15
CA PHE A 170 4.57 3.21 -0.89
C PHE A 170 5.10 1.86 -0.39
N ARG A 171 5.01 0.84 -1.23
CA ARG A 171 5.60 -0.48 -0.97
C ARG A 171 6.33 -0.96 -2.21
N GLY A 172 7.62 -1.30 -2.06
CA GLY A 172 8.34 -2.10 -3.06
C GLY A 172 7.90 -3.56 -2.96
N CYS A 173 7.51 -4.16 -4.08
CA CYS A 173 7.10 -5.56 -4.16
C CYS A 173 8.22 -6.50 -4.65
N GLU A 174 9.36 -5.92 -5.04
CA GLU A 174 10.55 -6.66 -5.45
C GLU A 174 11.36 -7.16 -4.24
N LEU A 175 12.06 -8.28 -4.43
CA LEU A 175 13.02 -8.83 -3.46
C LEU A 175 14.20 -7.90 -3.13
N PHE A 176 14.36 -6.77 -3.85
CA PHE A 176 15.43 -5.79 -3.60
C PHE A 176 15.09 -4.74 -2.52
N GLY A 177 13.92 -4.86 -1.87
CA GLY A 177 13.33 -3.85 -1.00
C GLY A 177 14.10 -3.45 0.26
N GLU A 178 15.06 -4.26 0.73
CA GLU A 178 15.85 -3.95 1.94
C GLU A 178 17.27 -3.45 1.61
N ASP A 179 17.86 -3.83 0.47
CA ASP A 179 19.28 -3.56 0.16
C ASP A 179 19.53 -2.18 -0.49
N SER A 180 18.48 -1.49 -0.91
CA SER A 180 18.60 -0.23 -1.67
C SER A 180 18.73 1.03 -0.80
N LEU A 181 18.65 0.88 0.52
CA LEU A 181 18.84 1.95 1.52
C LEU A 181 20.29 2.03 2.02
N GLN A 182 21.27 1.82 1.14
CA GLN A 182 22.65 2.12 1.46
C GLN A 182 22.89 3.63 1.34
N LEU A 183 22.54 4.36 2.40
CA LEU A 183 22.96 5.75 2.54
C LEU A 183 24.49 5.79 2.58
N PRO A 184 25.16 6.53 1.67
CA PRO A 184 26.60 6.71 1.79
C PRO A 184 26.89 7.40 3.12
N ARG A 185 27.63 6.73 4.00
CA ARG A 185 28.18 7.34 5.22
C ARG A 185 29.10 8.47 4.77
N ARG A 186 28.68 9.72 4.99
CA ARG A 186 29.55 10.88 5.01
C ARG A 186 30.02 11.15 6.42
#